data_AF-A0A358A1M2-F1
#
_entry.id   AF-A0A358A1M2-F1
#
_cell.length_a   1.000
_cell.length_b   1.000
_cell.length_c   1.000
_cell.angle_alpha   90.00
_cell.angle_beta   90.00
_cell.angle_gamma   90.00
#
_symmetry.space_group_name_H-M   'P 1'
#
loop_
_entity.id
_entity.type
_entity.pdbx_description
1 polymer ?
#
loop_
_entity_poly.entity_id
_entity_poly.type
_entity_poly.pdbx_seq_one_letter_code
_entity_poly.pdbx_strand_id
1 'polypeptide(L)'
;MVKARPGAIDIAGWVIDPDTANPTQVHVYVDGVGVAIVASAPRPDVAAAFPLYGANHGFSTSIPVSAGSHQVCVYSINTVGAGSNQTLGCRTVVSRNGDPFGSIDWAASGFGHIGVAGWALDPNTDDPIVIHIYVNGVGVGRLASDYRADVAAAFGNGPNHGFTYVVPRPSADPQTICVFGLNVGAGTNSLIGCRVV
;
A
#
# COMPACT_ATOMS: atom_id res chain seq x y z
N MET A 1 -6.53 15.19 5.31
CA MET A 1 -6.07 14.33 4.21
C MET A 1 -6.99 13.13 4.10
N VAL A 2 -7.20 12.62 2.89
CA VAL A 2 -7.77 11.29 2.62
C VAL A 2 -6.85 10.70 1.57
N LYS A 3 -6.17 9.60 1.90
CA LYS A 3 -5.20 8.95 1.03
C LYS A 3 -5.48 7.45 1.02
N ALA A 4 -5.76 6.91 -0.15
CA ALA A 4 -5.77 5.46 -0.30
C ALA A 4 -4.33 4.94 -0.34
N ARG A 5 -4.14 3.81 0.31
CA ARG A 5 -3.01 2.92 0.15
C ARG A 5 -3.57 1.52 -0.08
N PRO A 6 -2.74 0.53 -0.40
CA PRO A 6 -3.31 -0.78 -0.66
C PRO A 6 -4.00 -1.37 0.58
N GLY A 7 -5.23 -1.88 0.37
CA GLY A 7 -6.08 -2.47 1.41
C GLY A 7 -6.63 -1.51 2.47
N ALA A 8 -6.36 -0.21 2.40
CA ALA A 8 -6.79 0.74 3.42
C ALA A 8 -6.87 2.18 2.93
N ILE A 9 -7.65 3.00 3.62
CA ILE A 9 -7.70 4.45 3.44
C ILE A 9 -7.27 5.12 4.73
N ASP A 10 -6.24 5.96 4.65
CA ASP A 10 -5.79 6.80 5.75
C ASP A 10 -6.53 8.15 5.69
N ILE A 11 -7.20 8.49 6.79
CA ILE A 11 -7.94 9.74 6.96
C ILE A 11 -7.38 10.50 8.15
N ALA A 12 -7.04 11.78 7.97
CA ALA A 12 -6.61 12.63 9.06
C ALA A 12 -7.07 14.07 8.89
N GLY A 13 -7.21 14.80 9.98
CA GLY A 13 -7.65 16.20 9.96
C GLY A 13 -7.74 16.77 11.37
N TRP A 14 -8.53 17.83 11.50
CA TRP A 14 -8.90 18.42 12.78
C TRP A 14 -10.31 19.00 12.67
N VAL A 15 -11.01 19.10 13.79
CA VAL A 15 -12.30 19.78 13.91
C VAL A 15 -12.33 20.56 15.22
N ILE A 16 -12.97 21.72 15.20
CA ILE A 16 -13.33 22.47 16.40
C ILE A 16 -14.83 22.73 16.32
N ASP A 17 -15.50 22.56 17.45
CA ASP A 17 -16.87 23.00 17.66
C ASP A 17 -16.82 24.27 18.53
N PRO A 18 -17.28 25.43 18.02
CA PRO A 18 -17.22 26.68 18.78
C PRO A 18 -17.98 26.67 20.10
N ASP A 19 -18.93 25.76 20.28
CA ASP A 19 -19.76 25.68 21.49
C ASP A 19 -19.07 24.90 22.64
N THR A 20 -17.88 24.33 22.42
CA THR A 20 -17.13 23.58 23.44
C THR A 20 -15.62 23.59 23.23
N ALA A 21 -14.85 23.69 24.32
CA ALA A 21 -13.39 23.52 24.28
C ALA A 21 -12.96 22.05 24.23
N ASN A 22 -13.87 21.11 24.52
CA ASN A 22 -13.57 19.68 24.52
C ASN A 22 -13.50 19.10 23.10
N PRO A 23 -12.70 18.05 22.86
CA PRO A 23 -12.69 17.33 21.59
C PRO A 23 -14.08 16.80 21.21
N THR A 24 -14.45 16.89 19.93
CA THR A 24 -15.75 16.42 19.42
C THR A 24 -15.65 15.14 18.58
N GLN A 25 -16.80 14.53 18.29
CA GLN A 25 -16.86 13.35 17.42
C GLN A 25 -16.72 13.72 15.95
N VAL A 26 -16.05 12.85 15.21
CA VAL A 26 -15.97 12.84 13.75
C VAL A 26 -16.52 11.50 13.27
N HIS A 27 -17.42 11.52 12.30
CA HIS A 27 -17.89 10.30 11.63
C HIS A 27 -17.27 10.23 10.24
N VAL A 28 -16.63 9.11 9.94
CA VAL A 28 -16.08 8.81 8.62
C VAL A 28 -16.94 7.73 7.98
N TYR A 29 -17.49 8.01 6.81
CA TYR A 29 -18.25 7.05 6.02
C TYR A 29 -17.42 6.62 4.81
N VAL A 30 -17.28 5.32 4.61
CA VAL A 30 -16.70 4.72 3.40
C VAL A 30 -17.80 3.91 2.73
N ASP A 31 -18.19 4.33 1.52
CA ASP A 31 -19.31 3.74 0.76
C ASP A 31 -20.60 3.60 1.58
N GLY A 32 -20.87 4.61 2.42
CA GLY A 32 -22.04 4.66 3.30
C GLY A 32 -21.90 3.89 4.62
N VAL A 33 -20.80 3.17 4.85
CA VAL A 33 -20.52 2.48 6.13
C VAL A 33 -19.74 3.42 7.05
N GLY A 34 -20.33 3.75 8.21
CA GLY A 34 -19.81 4.75 9.14
C GLY A 34 -18.94 4.17 10.26
N VAL A 35 -17.86 4.89 10.58
CA VAL A 35 -17.02 4.71 11.78
C VAL A 35 -16.98 6.03 12.55
N ALA A 36 -17.27 5.99 13.85
CA ALA A 36 -17.16 7.14 14.73
C ALA A 36 -15.81 7.17 15.44
N ILE A 37 -15.17 8.34 15.47
CA ILE A 37 -13.92 8.59 16.18
C ILE A 37 -14.03 9.90 16.98
N VAL A 38 -13.19 10.07 17.99
CA VAL A 38 -13.08 11.34 18.74
C VAL A 38 -11.84 12.08 18.24
N ALA A 39 -11.98 13.38 17.96
CA ALA A 39 -10.88 14.21 17.46
C ALA A 39 -9.96 14.70 18.60
N SER A 40 -9.42 13.79 19.40
CA SER A 40 -8.59 14.12 20.57
C SER A 40 -7.08 14.13 20.32
N ALA A 41 -6.63 13.87 19.08
CA ALA A 41 -5.21 13.83 18.76
C ALA A 41 -4.59 15.24 18.83
N PRO A 42 -3.35 15.37 19.34
CA PRO A 42 -2.72 16.67 19.52
C PRO A 42 -2.34 17.31 18.16
N ARG A 43 -2.71 18.58 18.00
CA ARG A 43 -2.38 19.47 16.88
C ARG A 43 -1.92 20.82 17.41
N PRO A 44 -0.62 20.96 17.75
CA PRO A 44 -0.07 22.22 18.28
C PRO A 44 -0.27 23.41 17.34
N ASP A 45 -0.29 23.16 16.03
CA ASP A 45 -0.59 24.17 15.01
C ASP A 45 -2.04 24.69 15.11
N VAL A 46 -2.99 23.80 15.42
CA VAL A 46 -4.38 24.19 15.70
C VAL A 46 -4.46 24.98 17.00
N ALA A 47 -3.74 24.57 18.05
CA ALA A 47 -3.69 25.32 19.32
C ALA A 47 -3.09 26.73 19.13
N ALA A 48 -2.07 26.88 18.29
CA ALA A 48 -1.48 28.19 18.01
C ALA A 48 -2.45 29.13 17.29
N ALA A 49 -3.28 28.61 16.39
CA ALA A 49 -4.30 29.38 15.68
C ALA A 49 -5.58 29.61 16.51
N PHE A 50 -5.93 28.67 17.39
CA PHE A 50 -7.13 28.67 18.21
C PHE A 50 -6.81 28.41 19.69
N PRO A 51 -6.15 29.35 20.39
CA PRO A 51 -5.60 29.10 21.74
C PRO A 51 -6.62 28.70 22.80
N LEU A 52 -7.86 29.18 22.68
CA LEU A 52 -8.94 28.89 23.63
C LEU A 52 -9.37 27.41 23.66
N TYR A 53 -9.08 26.66 22.59
CA TYR A 53 -9.51 25.26 22.44
C TYR A 53 -8.39 24.26 22.78
N GLY A 54 -7.13 24.71 22.77
CA GLY A 54 -5.96 23.86 22.98
C GLY A 54 -5.66 22.94 21.78
N ALA A 55 -4.80 21.94 21.98
CA ALA A 55 -4.26 21.12 20.89
C ALA A 55 -5.09 19.87 20.54
N ASN A 56 -5.97 19.41 21.43
CA ASN A 56 -6.58 18.09 21.32
C ASN A 56 -7.82 18.09 20.42
N HIS A 57 -7.63 18.48 19.16
CA HIS A 57 -8.71 18.68 18.18
C HIS A 57 -8.42 17.97 16.84
N GLY A 58 -7.35 17.17 16.79
CA GLY A 58 -6.97 16.39 15.62
C GLY A 58 -7.62 15.01 15.58
N PHE A 59 -7.79 14.46 14.38
CA PHE A 59 -8.15 13.06 14.19
C PHE A 59 -7.24 12.40 13.16
N SER A 60 -6.99 11.09 13.34
CA SER A 60 -6.25 10.25 12.40
C SER A 60 -6.73 8.81 12.54
N THR A 61 -7.14 8.18 11.44
CA THR A 61 -7.61 6.79 11.41
C THR A 61 -7.26 6.13 10.08
N SER A 62 -7.17 4.80 10.08
CA SER A 62 -6.99 3.97 8.90
C SER A 62 -8.16 3.00 8.81
N ILE A 63 -8.92 3.05 7.72
CA ILE A 63 -10.08 2.18 7.51
C ILE A 63 -9.71 1.11 6.48
N PRO A 64 -9.72 -0.19 6.83
CA PRO A 64 -9.52 -1.26 5.88
C PRO A 64 -10.61 -1.25 4.80
N VAL A 65 -10.22 -1.41 3.54
CA VAL A 65 -11.12 -1.47 2.39
C VAL A 65 -10.64 -2.51 1.38
N SER A 66 -11.55 -2.99 0.54
CA SER A 66 -11.16 -3.83 -0.60
C SER A 66 -10.36 -3.03 -1.65
N ALA A 67 -9.94 -3.69 -2.73
CA ALA A 67 -9.59 -2.94 -3.94
C ALA A 67 -10.80 -2.18 -4.47
N GLY A 68 -10.50 -1.11 -5.17
CA GLY A 68 -11.45 -0.41 -6.00
C GLY A 68 -11.61 1.05 -5.60
N SER A 69 -12.55 1.69 -6.28
CA SER A 69 -12.94 3.06 -6.02
C SER A 69 -13.88 3.10 -4.81
N HIS A 70 -13.53 3.90 -3.81
CA HIS A 70 -14.29 4.11 -2.59
C HIS A 70 -14.63 5.59 -2.44
N GLN A 71 -15.88 5.91 -2.11
CA GLN A 71 -16.27 7.25 -1.70
C GLN A 71 -16.13 7.39 -0.18
N VAL A 72 -15.36 8.38 0.24
CA VAL A 72 -15.11 8.68 1.65
C VAL A 72 -15.68 10.04 1.99
N CYS A 73 -16.62 10.09 2.92
CA CYS A 73 -17.20 11.33 3.43
C CYS A 73 -16.89 11.48 4.91
N VAL A 74 -16.40 12.66 5.32
CA VAL A 74 -16.09 12.96 6.71
C VAL A 74 -17.06 14.01 7.23
N TYR A 75 -17.56 13.81 8.45
CA TYR A 75 -18.49 14.72 9.12
C TYR A 75 -17.98 15.10 10.50
N SER A 76 -18.08 16.38 10.86
CA SER A 76 -18.05 16.79 12.26
C SER A 76 -19.44 16.60 12.87
N ILE A 77 -19.47 16.09 14.09
CA ILE A 77 -20.72 15.81 14.79
C ILE A 77 -20.94 16.87 15.85
N ASN A 78 -22.03 17.61 15.68
CA ASN A 78 -22.47 18.57 16.66
C ASN A 78 -23.13 17.80 17.83
N THR A 79 -22.54 17.91 19.01
CA THR A 79 -23.04 17.21 20.21
C THR A 79 -23.38 18.15 21.36
N VAL A 80 -23.07 19.45 21.21
CA VAL A 80 -23.24 20.47 22.24
C VAL A 80 -23.70 21.76 21.56
N GLY A 81 -24.58 22.53 22.18
CA GLY A 81 -25.02 23.80 21.61
C GLY A 81 -25.97 23.65 20.42
N ALA A 82 -26.16 24.75 19.69
CA ALA A 82 -27.15 24.83 18.62
C ALA A 82 -26.48 24.62 17.26
N GLY A 83 -27.13 23.88 16.36
CA GLY A 83 -26.60 23.64 15.02
C GLY A 83 -26.79 22.21 14.56
N SER A 84 -26.15 21.87 13.45
CA SER A 84 -26.22 20.55 12.82
C SER A 84 -24.84 20.00 12.50
N ASN A 85 -24.76 18.68 12.35
CA ASN A 85 -23.57 18.00 11.84
C ASN A 85 -23.15 18.61 10.49
N GLN A 86 -21.85 18.84 10.31
CA GLN A 86 -21.32 19.42 9.08
C GLN A 86 -20.51 18.39 8.31
N THR A 87 -20.59 18.42 6.97
CA THR A 87 -19.65 17.67 6.14
C THR A 87 -18.33 18.43 6.03
N LEU A 88 -17.23 17.76 6.35
CA LEU A 88 -15.87 18.25 6.09
C LEU A 88 -15.44 17.98 4.63
N GLY A 89 -16.27 17.26 3.88
CA GLY A 89 -16.09 16.95 2.47
C GLY A 89 -16.13 15.46 2.17
N CYS A 90 -16.40 15.15 0.90
CA CYS A 90 -16.31 13.82 0.34
C CYS A 90 -15.17 13.75 -0.68
N ARG A 91 -14.48 12.61 -0.74
CA ARG A 91 -13.42 12.33 -1.72
C ARG A 91 -13.56 10.91 -2.22
N THR A 92 -13.43 10.73 -3.52
CA THR A 92 -13.26 9.41 -4.12
C THR A 92 -11.78 9.06 -4.16
N VAL A 93 -11.42 7.90 -3.64
CA VAL A 93 -10.05 7.38 -3.66
C VAL A 93 -10.04 5.94 -4.18
N VAL A 94 -8.91 5.51 -4.74
CA VAL A 94 -8.76 4.16 -5.29
C VAL A 94 -7.78 3.37 -4.44
N SER A 95 -8.27 2.32 -3.78
CA SER A 95 -7.45 1.34 -3.07
C SER A 95 -6.97 0.27 -4.05
N ARG A 96 -5.67 -0.05 -4.05
CA ARG A 96 -5.08 -1.10 -4.89
C ARG A 96 -5.15 -2.46 -4.17
N ASN A 97 -5.41 -3.51 -4.94
CA ASN A 97 -5.32 -4.90 -4.52
C ASN A 97 -5.01 -5.78 -5.73
N GLY A 98 -4.36 -6.92 -5.52
CA GLY A 98 -4.10 -7.90 -6.57
C GLY A 98 -2.88 -8.74 -6.24
N ASP A 99 -2.75 -9.87 -6.91
CA ASP A 99 -1.59 -10.75 -6.72
C ASP A 99 -0.32 -10.15 -7.36
N PRO A 100 0.89 -10.59 -6.94
CA PRO A 100 2.14 -10.17 -7.55
C PRO A 100 2.19 -10.44 -9.05
N PHE A 101 2.79 -9.52 -9.79
CA PHE A 101 2.99 -9.66 -11.23
C PHE A 101 4.37 -9.12 -11.61
N GLY A 102 4.85 -9.50 -12.79
CA GLY A 102 6.21 -9.16 -13.18
C GLY A 102 6.62 -9.75 -14.52
N SER A 103 7.93 -9.72 -14.76
CA SER A 103 8.54 -10.31 -15.95
C SER A 103 9.87 -10.96 -15.62
N ILE A 104 10.15 -12.07 -16.31
CA ILE A 104 11.52 -12.57 -16.49
C ILE A 104 12.02 -12.00 -17.80
N ASP A 105 12.88 -10.99 -17.70
CA ASP A 105 13.44 -10.26 -18.83
C ASP A 105 14.58 -11.06 -19.48
N TRP A 106 15.33 -11.80 -18.66
CA TRP A 106 16.44 -12.60 -19.13
C TRP A 106 16.66 -13.83 -18.24
N ALA A 107 16.96 -14.96 -18.88
CA ALA A 107 17.49 -16.14 -18.21
C ALA A 107 18.45 -16.85 -19.17
N ALA A 108 19.65 -17.18 -18.71
CA ALA A 108 20.61 -17.93 -19.52
C ALA A 108 21.52 -18.81 -18.66
N SER A 109 21.93 -19.95 -19.22
CA SER A 109 22.90 -20.84 -18.59
C SER A 109 24.34 -20.44 -18.93
N GLY A 110 25.19 -20.50 -17.91
CA GLY A 110 26.65 -20.37 -17.98
C GLY A 110 27.33 -21.62 -17.42
N PHE A 111 28.66 -21.57 -17.28
CA PHE A 111 29.42 -22.70 -16.74
C PHE A 111 29.13 -22.88 -15.24
N GLY A 112 28.34 -23.92 -14.90
CA GLY A 112 27.97 -24.25 -13.52
C GLY A 112 26.93 -23.32 -12.88
N HIS A 113 26.37 -22.36 -13.62
CA HIS A 113 25.39 -21.41 -13.09
C HIS A 113 24.31 -21.02 -14.12
N ILE A 114 23.21 -20.47 -13.63
CA ILE A 114 22.16 -19.83 -14.42
C ILE A 114 22.04 -18.40 -13.92
N GLY A 115 22.12 -17.44 -14.84
CA GLY A 115 21.76 -16.05 -14.56
C GLY A 115 20.27 -15.83 -14.85
N VAL A 116 19.60 -15.05 -14.00
CA VAL A 116 18.21 -14.65 -14.18
C VAL A 116 18.03 -13.20 -13.79
N ALA A 117 17.27 -12.45 -14.58
CA ALA A 117 16.95 -11.07 -14.31
C ALA A 117 15.52 -10.72 -14.70
N GLY A 118 14.96 -9.73 -14.04
CA GLY A 118 13.59 -9.29 -14.25
C GLY A 118 13.15 -8.24 -13.25
N TRP A 119 11.85 -8.18 -13.04
CA TRP A 119 11.21 -7.35 -12.02
C TRP A 119 9.93 -8.02 -11.51
N ALA A 120 9.53 -7.68 -10.30
CA ALA A 120 8.27 -8.11 -9.72
C ALA A 120 7.68 -7.00 -8.87
N LEU A 121 6.37 -6.81 -8.97
CA LEU A 121 5.57 -5.85 -8.24
C LEU A 121 4.45 -6.59 -7.51
N ASP A 122 4.00 -6.00 -6.42
CA ASP A 122 2.75 -6.38 -5.78
C ASP A 122 1.87 -5.14 -5.64
N PRO A 123 0.65 -5.12 -6.23
CA PRO A 123 -0.30 -4.01 -6.08
C PRO A 123 -0.60 -3.63 -4.62
N ASN A 124 -0.33 -4.52 -3.67
CA ASN A 124 -0.53 -4.34 -2.25
C ASN A 124 0.58 -3.55 -1.53
N THR A 125 1.66 -3.18 -2.21
CA THR A 125 2.73 -2.39 -1.59
C THR A 125 3.47 -1.52 -2.61
N ASP A 126 4.03 -0.41 -2.13
CA ASP A 126 5.01 0.38 -2.90
C ASP A 126 6.46 -0.09 -2.61
N ASP A 127 6.67 -0.89 -1.56
CA ASP A 127 7.95 -1.49 -1.22
C ASP A 127 8.27 -2.70 -2.10
N PRO A 128 9.56 -3.03 -2.36
CA PRO A 128 9.93 -4.27 -3.04
C PRO A 128 9.37 -5.51 -2.34
N ILE A 129 9.00 -6.51 -3.15
CA ILE A 129 8.57 -7.81 -2.64
C ILE A 129 9.68 -8.85 -2.71
N VAL A 130 9.51 -9.90 -1.91
CA VAL A 130 10.35 -11.10 -2.03
C VAL A 130 9.89 -11.90 -3.24
N ILE A 131 10.84 -12.37 -4.03
CA ILE A 131 10.63 -13.39 -5.07
C ILE A 131 11.25 -14.71 -4.63
N HIS A 132 10.66 -15.82 -5.06
CA HIS A 132 11.28 -17.14 -5.00
C HIS A 132 11.69 -17.57 -6.41
N ILE A 133 12.96 -17.95 -6.55
CA ILE A 133 13.52 -18.50 -7.78
C ILE A 133 13.72 -19.99 -7.56
N TYR A 134 13.09 -20.83 -8.37
CA TYR A 134 13.22 -22.28 -8.33
C TYR A 134 13.98 -22.78 -9.55
N VAL A 135 14.98 -23.64 -9.32
CA VAL A 135 15.63 -24.43 -10.38
C VAL A 135 15.28 -25.89 -10.13
N ASN A 136 14.51 -26.49 -11.05
CA ASN A 136 14.00 -27.87 -10.93
C ASN A 136 13.40 -28.18 -9.54
N GLY A 137 12.68 -27.23 -8.95
CA GLY A 137 12.01 -27.37 -7.66
C GLY A 137 12.83 -27.00 -6.42
N VAL A 138 14.13 -26.71 -6.55
CA VAL A 138 14.95 -26.18 -5.45
C VAL A 138 14.90 -24.66 -5.46
N GLY A 139 14.41 -24.07 -4.37
CA GLY A 139 14.06 -22.65 -4.28
C GLY A 139 15.04 -21.79 -3.48
N VAL A 140 15.17 -20.53 -3.88
CA VAL A 140 15.85 -19.49 -3.11
C VAL A 140 15.03 -18.19 -3.10
N GLY A 141 14.89 -17.57 -1.92
CA GLY A 141 14.16 -16.31 -1.75
C GLY A 141 15.06 -15.09 -1.84
N ARG A 142 14.66 -14.04 -2.55
CA ARG A 142 15.40 -12.78 -2.71
C ARG A 142 14.47 -11.59 -2.71
N LEU A 143 14.87 -10.49 -2.09
CA LEU A 143 14.15 -9.23 -2.23
C LEU A 143 14.44 -8.66 -3.63
N ALA A 144 13.39 -8.37 -4.41
CA ALA A 144 13.52 -7.75 -5.72
C ALA A 144 13.67 -6.24 -5.58
N SER A 145 14.83 -5.77 -5.11
CA SER A 145 15.08 -4.35 -4.81
C SER A 145 16.02 -3.66 -5.81
N ASP A 146 16.38 -4.30 -6.91
CA ASP A 146 17.28 -3.69 -7.91
C ASP A 146 16.59 -2.53 -8.62
N TYR A 147 17.39 -1.55 -9.04
CA TYR A 147 16.90 -0.32 -9.65
C TYR A 147 16.42 -0.52 -11.10
N ARG A 148 15.18 -0.10 -11.37
CA ARG A 148 14.45 -0.21 -12.65
C ARG A 148 13.58 1.02 -12.88
N ALA A 149 14.17 2.07 -13.44
CA ALA A 149 13.47 3.32 -13.75
C ALA A 149 12.35 3.15 -14.78
N ASP A 150 12.51 2.21 -15.71
CA ASP A 150 11.50 1.84 -16.71
C ASP A 150 10.23 1.27 -16.06
N VAL A 151 10.39 0.39 -15.08
CA VAL A 151 9.27 -0.16 -14.28
C VAL A 151 8.61 0.93 -13.45
N ALA A 152 9.39 1.81 -12.82
CA ALA A 152 8.86 2.96 -12.08
C ALA A 152 8.01 3.87 -12.96
N ALA A 153 8.48 4.18 -14.17
CA ALA A 153 7.78 5.03 -15.12
C ALA A 153 6.47 4.40 -15.61
N ALA A 154 6.43 3.07 -15.74
CA ALA A 154 5.24 2.34 -16.19
C ALA A 154 4.16 2.17 -15.11
N PHE A 155 4.56 1.90 -13.84
CA PHE A 155 3.62 1.46 -12.80
C PHE A 155 3.52 2.39 -11.58
N GLY A 156 4.50 3.27 -11.35
CA GLY A 156 4.46 4.27 -10.28
C GLY A 156 4.77 3.78 -8.86
N ASN A 157 5.16 2.51 -8.68
CA ASN A 157 5.53 1.93 -7.37
C ASN A 157 6.97 2.29 -6.93
N GLY A 158 7.64 3.23 -7.60
CA GLY A 158 9.06 3.52 -7.40
C GLY A 158 10.00 2.61 -8.22
N PRO A 159 11.33 2.81 -8.15
CA PRO A 159 12.27 2.12 -9.04
C PRO A 159 12.88 0.83 -8.49
N ASN A 160 12.73 0.52 -7.21
CA ASN A 160 13.47 -0.59 -6.60
C ASN A 160 12.63 -1.87 -6.62
N HIS A 161 12.38 -2.41 -7.81
CA HIS A 161 11.52 -3.59 -8.03
C HIS A 161 12.14 -4.63 -8.97
N GLY A 162 13.39 -4.43 -9.37
CA GLY A 162 14.14 -5.34 -10.21
C GLY A 162 14.79 -6.47 -9.41
N PHE A 163 15.21 -7.50 -10.12
CA PHE A 163 16.09 -8.51 -9.58
C PHE A 163 17.09 -8.97 -10.63
N THR A 164 18.31 -9.24 -10.20
CA THR A 164 19.35 -9.95 -10.94
C THR A 164 19.99 -10.96 -10.00
N TYR A 165 19.98 -12.23 -10.38
CA TYR A 165 20.50 -13.28 -9.53
C TYR A 165 21.20 -14.38 -10.31
N VAL A 166 22.17 -15.03 -9.68
CA VAL A 166 22.89 -16.18 -10.21
C VAL A 166 22.62 -17.35 -9.29
N VAL A 167 22.07 -18.43 -9.84
CA VAL A 167 21.80 -19.69 -9.15
C VAL A 167 22.73 -20.78 -9.65
N PRO A 168 23.11 -21.77 -8.82
CA PRO A 168 23.84 -22.94 -9.28
C PRO A 168 23.07 -23.68 -10.38
N ARG A 169 23.79 -24.21 -11.37
CA ARG A 169 23.24 -25.08 -12.41
C ARG A 169 23.47 -26.56 -12.02
N PRO A 170 22.43 -27.32 -11.68
CA PRO A 170 22.58 -28.70 -11.18
C PRO A 170 23.18 -29.69 -12.18
N SER A 171 22.85 -29.57 -13.47
CA SER A 171 23.39 -30.44 -14.53
C SER A 171 23.53 -29.70 -15.86
N ALA A 172 24.23 -30.31 -16.82
CA ALA A 172 24.36 -29.82 -18.18
C ALA A 172 23.08 -29.99 -19.03
N ASP A 173 22.08 -30.68 -18.51
CA ASP A 173 20.77 -30.81 -19.17
C ASP A 173 20.04 -29.46 -19.19
N PRO A 174 19.00 -29.28 -20.02
CA PRO A 174 18.11 -28.14 -19.94
C PRO A 174 17.52 -28.00 -18.53
N GLN A 175 17.59 -26.81 -17.95
CA GLN A 175 17.08 -26.55 -16.61
C GLN A 175 15.82 -25.69 -16.70
N THR A 176 14.79 -26.03 -15.93
CA THR A 176 13.61 -25.16 -15.80
C THR A 176 13.81 -24.23 -14.61
N ILE A 177 13.80 -22.93 -14.89
CA ILE A 177 13.79 -21.87 -13.89
C ILE A 177 12.41 -21.23 -13.82
N CYS A 178 11.82 -21.17 -12.62
CA CYS A 178 10.54 -20.50 -12.38
C CYS A 178 10.71 -19.43 -11.31
N VAL A 179 10.11 -18.26 -11.54
CA VAL A 179 10.11 -17.15 -10.59
C VAL A 179 8.70 -16.93 -10.08
N PHE A 180 8.55 -16.87 -8.76
CA PHE A 180 7.29 -16.54 -8.08
C PHE A 180 7.45 -15.23 -7.31
N GLY A 181 6.45 -14.35 -7.36
CA GLY A 181 6.34 -13.21 -6.45
C GLY A 181 5.61 -13.63 -5.18
N LEU A 182 6.14 -13.26 -4.02
CA LEU A 182 5.48 -13.50 -2.74
C LEU A 182 4.56 -12.33 -2.42
N ASN A 183 3.30 -12.66 -2.14
CA ASN A 183 2.26 -11.70 -1.88
C ASN A 183 2.46 -11.01 -0.53
N VAL A 184 2.28 -9.71 -0.51
CA VAL A 184 2.16 -8.86 0.67
C VAL A 184 0.70 -8.46 0.78
N GLY A 185 0.08 -8.53 1.95
CA GLY A 185 -1.33 -8.15 2.07
C GLY A 185 -2.31 -9.18 1.51
N ALA A 186 -3.37 -8.73 0.84
CA ALA A 186 -4.50 -9.57 0.44
C ALA A 186 -4.29 -10.15 -0.97
N GLY A 187 -4.22 -11.47 -1.08
CA GLY A 187 -3.95 -12.14 -2.35
C GLY A 187 -3.18 -13.43 -2.12
N THR A 188 -2.54 -13.91 -3.17
CA THR A 188 -1.80 -15.16 -3.22
C THR A 188 -0.47 -14.98 -3.92
N ASN A 189 0.52 -15.81 -3.56
CA ASN A 189 1.78 -15.84 -4.29
C ASN A 189 1.53 -16.23 -5.76
N SER A 190 2.19 -15.53 -6.67
CA SER A 190 1.94 -15.67 -8.11
C SER A 190 3.16 -16.16 -8.86
N LEU A 191 2.94 -17.05 -9.84
CA LEU A 191 3.98 -17.42 -10.80
C LEU A 191 4.19 -16.26 -11.77
N ILE A 192 5.36 -15.62 -11.69
CA ILE A 192 5.78 -14.56 -12.62
C ILE A 192 6.09 -15.16 -13.99
N GLY A 193 6.74 -16.32 -14.01
CA GLY A 193 6.98 -17.07 -15.23
C GLY A 193 7.98 -18.20 -15.06
N CYS A 194 8.10 -19.02 -16.10
CA CYS A 194 9.16 -20.03 -16.21
C CYS A 194 9.93 -19.86 -17.52
N ARG A 195 11.20 -20.29 -17.53
CA ARG A 195 12.07 -20.38 -18.70
C ARG A 195 12.83 -21.70 -18.66
N VAL A 196 13.15 -22.23 -19.83
CA VAL A 196 14.08 -23.35 -19.99
C VAL A 196 15.40 -22.77 -20.51
N VAL A 197 16.51 -23.11 -19.86
CA VAL A 197 17.87 -22.57 -20.14
C VAL A 197 18.93 -23.66 -20.21
#